data_AF-A0A8I2YUZ1-F1
#
_entry.id   AF-A0A8I2YUZ1-F1
#
_cell.length_a   1.000
_cell.length_b   1.000
_cell.length_c   1.000
_cell.angle_alpha   90.00
_cell.angle_beta   90.00
_cell.angle_gamma   90.00
#
_symmetry.space_group_name_H-M   'P 1'
#
loop_
_entity.id
_entity.type
_entity.pdbx_description
1 polymer ?
#
loop_
_entity_poly.entity_id
_entity_poly.type
_entity_poly.pdbx_seq_one_letter_code
_entity_poly.pdbx_strand_id
1 'polypeptide(L)'
;MGEATHEYDIVFAGGGTTACVVAGRLAAADPSLKILVLEAGPHTKDDPRCVEPSRCIQHLEPGDPFMSIHLTEPSPYLNGRRIDVNSGRCVGGSSVINNMMYTRAAASDYDDWETICNNPGWGSKDLLPLLRKTETYEVKEHEPTHGYSGPLKVSYGGCFTNIGIQALDVAAKYDPGARWRMIAMTYRRAIPIVDGRNQTVHVAKATRFVVVSAGAFGSPAVLERSGIGSSELLARLGIPQVVDLPGVGENYLDHPVVFSAFFAAEEAETMDALYSGDVKEIDKQMKLWQRDGTGLISHNAYDVALKLRPNVDDLRELGPEFSSRWKFFESSPDKSIALLAPCAGFIGLHHNLPARKYIGGCYYLGHPESTGSVHIGSAHGLHERSVFLANFLNRPSDLAILRLAYKRMREWIRRMPHYRGELQLQHPVFPAGSAAECKETDRPIPIDAPDIRYTTKDDKAIDDFHRAAGKAFISTHVMLPLS
;
A
#
# COMPACT_ATOMS: atom_id res chain seq x y z
N MET A 1 -0.32 -48.06 2.55
CA MET A 1 0.47 -47.39 3.61
C MET A 1 -0.35 -46.18 4.03
N GLY A 2 -0.72 -46.07 5.30
CA GLY A 2 -1.61 -45.01 5.77
C GLY A 2 -0.94 -43.64 5.64
N GLU A 3 -1.63 -42.65 5.07
CA GLU A 3 -1.18 -41.26 5.08
C GLU A 3 -1.02 -40.82 6.54
N ALA A 4 0.17 -40.33 6.90
CA ALA A 4 0.42 -39.76 8.22
C ALA A 4 -0.41 -38.48 8.37
N THR A 5 -1.60 -38.57 8.97
CA THR A 5 -2.37 -37.40 9.40
C THR A 5 -1.68 -36.73 10.57
N HIS A 6 -1.27 -35.48 10.37
CA HIS A 6 -0.67 -34.67 11.42
C HIS A 6 -1.75 -33.82 12.09
N GLU A 7 -1.79 -33.86 13.43
CA GLU A 7 -2.81 -33.20 14.24
C GLU A 7 -2.21 -32.03 15.03
N TYR A 8 -2.88 -30.89 14.96
CA TYR A 8 -2.49 -29.60 15.54
C TYR A 8 -3.65 -29.02 16.34
N ASP A 9 -3.39 -28.13 17.29
CA ASP A 9 -4.46 -27.40 17.99
C ASP A 9 -5.07 -26.33 17.08
N ILE A 10 -4.21 -25.61 16.36
CA ILE A 10 -4.59 -24.47 15.52
C ILE A 10 -3.87 -24.55 14.18
N VAL A 11 -4.61 -24.37 13.09
CA VAL A 11 -4.07 -24.32 11.73
C VAL A 11 -4.39 -22.97 11.09
N PHE A 12 -3.38 -22.26 10.62
CA PHE A 12 -3.52 -21.04 9.82
C PHE A 12 -3.35 -21.35 8.33
N ALA A 13 -4.31 -20.94 7.52
CA ALA A 13 -4.22 -20.95 6.06
C ALA A 13 -3.74 -19.57 5.57
N GLY A 14 -2.45 -19.45 5.27
CA GLY A 14 -1.77 -18.21 4.87
C GLY A 14 -0.85 -17.71 5.99
N GLY A 15 0.44 -17.60 5.69
CA GLY A 15 1.51 -17.16 6.61
C GLY A 15 1.81 -15.68 6.54
N GLY A 16 0.79 -14.86 6.26
CA GLY A 16 0.92 -13.41 6.18
C GLY A 16 1.07 -12.71 7.53
N THR A 17 1.06 -11.37 7.51
CA THR A 17 1.29 -10.52 8.69
C THR A 17 0.39 -10.89 9.88
N THR A 18 -0.91 -11.08 9.63
CA THR A 18 -1.91 -11.47 10.64
C THR A 18 -1.56 -12.80 11.28
N ALA A 19 -1.30 -13.85 10.48
CA ALA A 19 -0.95 -15.17 10.99
C ALA A 19 0.31 -15.12 11.86
N CYS A 20 1.36 -14.44 11.39
CA CYS A 20 2.61 -14.35 12.14
C CYS A 20 2.43 -13.60 13.48
N VAL A 21 1.53 -12.60 13.57
CA VAL A 21 1.23 -11.93 14.84
C VAL A 21 0.42 -12.84 15.76
N VAL A 22 -0.68 -13.41 15.26
CA VAL A 22 -1.60 -14.21 16.08
C VAL A 22 -0.93 -15.50 16.55
N ALA A 23 -0.31 -16.26 15.65
CA ALA A 23 0.40 -17.49 15.98
C ALA A 23 1.54 -17.24 16.99
N GLY A 24 2.34 -16.17 16.78
CA GLY A 24 3.41 -15.81 17.71
C GLY A 24 2.91 -15.42 19.11
N ARG A 25 1.79 -14.70 19.19
CA ARG A 25 1.17 -14.33 20.48
C ARG A 25 0.57 -15.54 21.19
N LEU A 26 -0.10 -16.44 20.47
CA LEU A 26 -0.69 -17.66 21.04
C LEU A 26 0.40 -18.61 21.55
N ALA A 27 1.45 -18.85 20.75
CA ALA A 27 2.59 -19.68 21.16
C ALA A 27 3.31 -19.11 22.39
N ALA A 28 3.42 -17.78 22.51
CA ALA A 28 4.01 -17.14 23.68
C ALA A 28 3.10 -17.20 24.92
N ALA A 29 1.77 -17.18 24.74
CA ALA A 29 0.80 -17.25 25.83
C ALA A 29 0.63 -18.68 26.37
N ASP A 30 0.67 -19.68 25.49
CA ASP A 30 0.59 -21.09 25.83
C ASP A 30 1.55 -21.92 24.94
N PRO A 31 2.76 -22.21 25.45
CA PRO A 31 3.76 -23.00 24.73
C PRO A 31 3.36 -24.45 24.46
N SER A 32 2.26 -24.95 25.06
CA SER A 32 1.77 -26.31 24.82
C SER A 32 0.98 -26.44 23.51
N LEU A 33 0.50 -25.32 22.95
CA LEU A 33 -0.26 -25.31 21.71
C LEU A 33 0.59 -25.77 20.52
N LYS A 34 0.09 -26.79 19.80
CA LYS A 34 0.63 -27.18 18.49
C LYS A 34 0.01 -26.30 17.41
N ILE A 35 0.76 -25.33 16.91
CA ILE A 35 0.29 -24.38 15.90
C ILE A 35 0.97 -24.68 14.56
N LEU A 36 0.17 -24.88 13.51
CA LEU A 36 0.65 -24.97 12.13
C LEU A 36 0.32 -23.69 11.37
N VAL A 37 1.29 -23.13 10.66
CA VAL A 37 1.09 -22.03 9.71
C VAL A 37 1.45 -22.53 8.32
N LEU A 38 0.47 -22.54 7.42
CA LEU A 38 0.66 -22.95 6.03
C LEU A 38 0.86 -21.70 5.17
N GLU A 39 1.95 -21.67 4.41
CA GLU A 39 2.28 -20.59 3.48
C GLU A 39 2.64 -21.15 2.11
N ALA A 40 2.09 -20.56 1.04
CA ALA A 40 2.29 -21.02 -0.32
C ALA A 40 3.57 -20.46 -0.98
N GLY A 41 4.10 -19.38 -0.43
CA GLY A 41 5.35 -18.75 -0.83
C GLY A 41 6.56 -19.23 -0.05
N PRO A 42 7.78 -18.83 -0.47
CA PRO A 42 9.01 -19.18 0.23
C PRO A 42 9.08 -18.54 1.61
N HIS A 43 9.97 -19.08 2.43
CA HIS A 43 10.45 -18.39 3.63
C HIS A 43 11.33 -17.21 3.23
N THR A 44 11.38 -16.20 4.09
CA THR A 44 12.05 -14.90 3.87
C THR A 44 13.30 -14.71 4.74
N LYS A 45 13.71 -15.76 5.46
CA LYS A 45 14.77 -15.65 6.46
C LYS A 45 16.11 -15.59 5.75
N ASP A 46 16.97 -14.67 6.21
CA ASP A 46 18.33 -14.49 5.74
C ASP A 46 18.43 -14.09 4.24
N ASP A 47 17.32 -13.77 3.59
CA ASP A 47 17.32 -13.21 2.22
C ASP A 47 17.47 -11.68 2.30
N PRO A 48 18.55 -11.11 1.75
CA PRO A 48 18.78 -9.66 1.75
C PRO A 48 17.60 -8.85 1.21
N ARG A 49 16.87 -9.37 0.21
CA ARG A 49 15.70 -8.69 -0.37
C ARG A 49 14.59 -8.46 0.65
N CYS A 50 14.53 -9.29 1.69
CA CYS A 50 13.49 -9.26 2.71
C CYS A 50 13.89 -8.49 3.97
N VAL A 51 15.18 -8.20 4.17
CA VAL A 51 15.71 -7.60 5.42
C VAL A 51 16.44 -6.27 5.21
N GLU A 52 16.80 -5.94 3.97
CA GLU A 52 17.40 -4.66 3.57
C GLU A 52 16.32 -3.72 3.03
N PRO A 53 15.95 -2.64 3.76
CA PRO A 53 14.89 -1.72 3.35
C PRO A 53 15.03 -1.18 1.91
N SER A 54 16.24 -0.83 1.49
CA SER A 54 16.48 -0.28 0.16
C SER A 54 16.21 -1.25 -1.00
N ARG A 55 15.98 -2.54 -0.72
CA ARG A 55 15.71 -3.54 -1.77
C ARG A 55 14.23 -3.72 -2.07
N CYS A 56 13.32 -3.00 -1.39
CA CYS A 56 11.88 -3.15 -1.57
C CYS A 56 11.42 -3.08 -3.03
N ILE A 57 12.07 -2.26 -3.86
CA ILE A 57 11.72 -2.11 -5.29
C ILE A 57 12.06 -3.35 -6.14
N GLN A 58 13.01 -4.18 -5.69
CA GLN A 58 13.44 -5.39 -6.41
C GLN A 58 12.33 -6.43 -6.51
N HIS A 59 11.33 -6.37 -5.62
CA HIS A 59 10.16 -7.25 -5.70
C HIS A 59 9.28 -6.95 -6.93
N LEU A 60 9.46 -5.82 -7.61
CA LEU A 60 8.76 -5.52 -8.86
C LEU A 60 9.37 -6.20 -10.08
N GLU A 61 10.53 -6.84 -9.92
CA GLU A 61 11.18 -7.57 -11.01
C GLU A 61 10.34 -8.78 -11.46
N PRO A 62 10.24 -9.04 -12.77
CA PRO A 62 9.55 -10.22 -13.28
C PRO A 62 10.11 -11.52 -12.67
N GLY A 63 9.23 -12.36 -12.16
CA GLY A 63 9.59 -13.67 -11.60
C GLY A 63 10.05 -13.65 -10.14
N ASP A 64 9.90 -12.52 -9.42
CA ASP A 64 10.15 -12.49 -7.97
C ASP A 64 9.32 -13.56 -7.23
N PRO A 65 9.96 -14.44 -6.43
CA PRO A 65 9.25 -15.54 -5.79
C PRO A 65 8.43 -15.11 -4.57
N PHE A 66 8.61 -13.88 -4.06
CA PHE A 66 7.94 -13.38 -2.86
C PHE A 66 6.65 -12.61 -3.16
N MET A 67 6.35 -12.39 -4.44
CA MET A 67 5.20 -11.62 -4.89
C MET A 67 4.25 -12.50 -5.73
N SER A 68 2.95 -12.25 -5.60
CA SER A 68 1.92 -12.69 -6.54
C SER A 68 1.36 -11.50 -7.27
N ILE A 69 1.01 -11.69 -8.54
CA ILE A 69 0.38 -10.68 -9.40
C ILE A 69 -1.04 -11.14 -9.69
N HIS A 70 -2.02 -10.35 -9.26
CA HIS A 70 -3.43 -10.56 -9.52
C HIS A 70 -3.87 -9.62 -10.64
N LEU A 71 -3.91 -10.16 -11.86
CA LEU A 71 -4.37 -9.41 -13.02
C LEU A 71 -5.89 -9.18 -12.91
N THR A 72 -6.37 -7.98 -13.25
CA THR A 72 -7.81 -7.67 -13.29
C THR A 72 -8.45 -8.04 -14.63
N GLU A 73 -9.78 -8.10 -14.66
CA GLU A 73 -10.54 -7.99 -15.91
C GLU A 73 -10.41 -6.59 -16.53
N PRO A 74 -10.62 -6.46 -17.86
CA PRO A 74 -10.55 -5.19 -18.56
C PRO A 74 -11.62 -4.24 -18.03
N SER A 75 -11.25 -2.99 -17.76
CA SER A 75 -12.19 -2.00 -17.22
C SER A 75 -12.44 -0.87 -18.22
N PRO A 76 -13.71 -0.55 -18.54
CA PRO A 76 -14.03 0.64 -19.35
C PRO A 76 -13.62 1.94 -18.63
N TYR A 77 -13.58 1.93 -17.29
CA TYR A 77 -13.15 3.08 -16.48
C TYR A 77 -11.63 3.31 -16.53
N LEU A 78 -10.88 2.36 -17.09
CA LEU A 78 -9.43 2.42 -17.22
C LEU A 78 -9.00 2.27 -18.68
N ASN A 79 -9.84 2.76 -19.62
CA ASN A 79 -9.61 2.73 -21.06
C ASN A 79 -9.38 1.30 -21.60
N GLY A 80 -10.12 0.32 -21.08
CA GLY A 80 -10.06 -1.08 -21.49
C GLY A 80 -8.83 -1.85 -20.97
N ARG A 81 -8.01 -1.23 -20.12
CA ARG A 81 -6.80 -1.88 -19.58
C ARG A 81 -7.16 -2.90 -18.49
N ARG A 82 -6.27 -3.89 -18.36
CA ARG A 82 -6.11 -4.70 -17.16
C ARG A 82 -5.05 -4.06 -16.27
N ILE A 83 -5.18 -4.19 -14.96
CA ILE A 83 -4.20 -3.73 -13.99
C ILE A 83 -3.66 -4.94 -13.23
N ASP A 84 -2.37 -4.89 -12.94
CA ASP A 84 -1.71 -5.82 -12.02
C ASP A 84 -1.89 -5.29 -10.60
N VAL A 85 -2.49 -6.10 -9.73
CA VAL A 85 -2.52 -5.84 -8.28
C VAL A 85 -1.64 -6.88 -7.60
N ASN A 86 -0.60 -6.41 -6.94
CA ASN A 86 0.39 -7.29 -6.34
C ASN A 86 -0.08 -7.78 -4.97
N SER A 87 0.47 -8.87 -4.44
CA SER A 87 0.34 -9.27 -3.03
C SER A 87 1.59 -10.02 -2.57
N GLY A 88 1.94 -9.95 -1.28
CA GLY A 88 3.00 -10.80 -0.76
C GLY A 88 2.59 -12.29 -0.84
N ARG A 89 3.52 -13.11 -1.30
CA ARG A 89 3.43 -14.57 -1.38
C ARG A 89 4.68 -15.15 -0.75
N CYS A 90 4.74 -15.09 0.56
CA CYS A 90 5.88 -15.55 1.36
C CYS A 90 5.54 -15.49 2.84
N VAL A 91 6.39 -16.09 3.68
CA VAL A 91 6.25 -15.98 5.14
C VAL A 91 6.43 -14.52 5.56
N GLY A 92 5.42 -13.96 6.21
CA GLY A 92 5.27 -12.54 6.53
C GLY A 92 4.29 -11.81 5.59
N GLY A 93 4.05 -12.35 4.39
CA GLY A 93 3.16 -11.79 3.38
C GLY A 93 3.63 -10.41 2.91
N SER A 94 2.68 -9.50 2.66
CA SER A 94 3.00 -8.16 2.15
C SER A 94 3.89 -7.34 3.08
N SER A 95 4.07 -7.72 4.37
CA SER A 95 5.02 -7.03 5.25
C SER A 95 6.48 -7.17 4.82
N VAL A 96 6.79 -8.07 3.90
CA VAL A 96 8.14 -8.33 3.40
C VAL A 96 8.43 -7.51 2.15
N ILE A 97 7.42 -7.33 1.30
CA ILE A 97 7.57 -6.72 -0.03
C ILE A 97 7.01 -5.29 -0.12
N ASN A 98 6.51 -4.73 1.00
CA ASN A 98 5.91 -3.40 1.01
C ASN A 98 6.96 -2.27 1.00
N ASN A 99 6.47 -1.04 0.88
CA ASN A 99 7.30 0.17 0.96
C ASN A 99 7.67 0.56 2.39
N MET A 100 7.41 -0.29 3.39
CA MET A 100 7.67 -0.07 4.82
C MET A 100 7.09 1.22 5.43
N MET A 101 6.17 1.91 4.75
CA MET A 101 5.54 3.11 5.28
C MET A 101 4.68 2.75 6.49
N TYR A 102 5.07 3.24 7.67
CA TYR A 102 4.21 3.20 8.85
C TYR A 102 3.13 4.27 8.75
N THR A 103 1.87 3.88 8.82
CA THR A 103 0.72 4.78 8.85
C THR A 103 -0.39 4.13 9.67
N ARG A 104 -1.11 4.92 10.48
CA ARG A 104 -2.30 4.46 11.21
C ARG A 104 -3.56 5.05 10.62
N ALA A 105 -4.64 4.28 10.67
CA ALA A 105 -5.99 4.75 10.37
C ALA A 105 -6.41 5.86 11.36
N ALA A 106 -7.40 6.65 10.98
CA ALA A 106 -8.03 7.61 11.86
C ALA A 106 -8.87 6.89 12.94
N ALA A 107 -9.24 7.59 14.02
CA ALA A 107 -10.05 6.96 15.07
C ALA A 107 -11.44 6.61 14.54
N SER A 108 -12.02 7.54 13.77
CA SER A 108 -13.33 7.35 13.16
C SER A 108 -13.39 6.18 12.17
N ASP A 109 -12.26 5.73 11.60
CA ASP A 109 -12.23 4.54 10.73
C ASP A 109 -12.56 3.26 11.52
N TYR A 110 -12.08 3.16 12.75
CA TYR A 110 -12.38 2.05 13.66
C TYR A 110 -13.77 2.20 14.30
N ASP A 111 -14.14 3.42 14.69
CA ASP A 111 -15.46 3.68 15.28
C ASP A 111 -16.59 3.37 14.27
N ASP A 112 -16.35 3.56 12.97
CA ASP A 112 -17.27 3.16 11.92
C ASP A 112 -17.44 1.63 11.85
N TRP A 113 -16.40 0.83 12.12
CA TRP A 113 -16.57 -0.63 12.19
C TRP A 113 -17.51 -1.03 13.32
N GLU A 114 -17.38 -0.37 14.48
CA GLU A 114 -18.27 -0.64 15.60
C GLU A 114 -19.69 -0.17 15.35
N THR A 115 -19.85 1.07 14.86
CA THR A 115 -21.16 1.75 14.83
C THR A 115 -21.91 1.58 13.51
N ILE A 116 -21.21 1.58 12.36
CA ILE A 116 -21.81 1.44 11.03
C ILE A 116 -21.86 -0.04 10.63
N CYS A 117 -20.78 -0.79 10.88
CA CYS A 117 -20.73 -2.21 10.54
C CYS A 117 -21.22 -3.13 11.66
N ASN A 118 -21.67 -2.57 12.80
CA ASN A 118 -22.21 -3.30 13.94
C ASN A 118 -21.27 -4.39 14.50
N ASN A 119 -19.97 -4.07 14.61
CA ASN A 119 -18.93 -4.95 15.16
C ASN A 119 -18.47 -4.45 16.54
N PRO A 120 -19.19 -4.76 17.64
CA PRO A 120 -18.84 -4.27 18.97
C PRO A 120 -17.43 -4.69 19.39
N GLY A 121 -16.69 -3.78 20.03
CA GLY A 121 -15.31 -4.00 20.48
C GLY A 121 -14.25 -3.77 19.40
N TRP A 122 -14.66 -3.29 18.22
CA TRP A 122 -13.75 -2.85 17.15
C TRP A 122 -13.62 -1.32 17.08
N GLY A 123 -14.22 -0.58 18.01
CA GLY A 123 -14.05 0.86 18.12
C GLY A 123 -12.60 1.26 18.45
N SER A 124 -12.24 2.49 18.14
CA SER A 124 -10.88 3.01 18.34
C SER A 124 -10.40 2.90 19.80
N LYS A 125 -11.32 3.04 20.76
CA LYS A 125 -11.04 2.91 22.20
C LYS A 125 -10.59 1.50 22.57
N ASP A 126 -11.22 0.48 22.02
CA ASP A 126 -10.91 -0.93 22.28
C ASP A 126 -9.66 -1.39 21.54
N LEU A 127 -9.43 -0.85 20.34
CA LEU A 127 -8.27 -1.21 19.53
C LEU A 127 -6.99 -0.47 19.92
N LEU A 128 -7.06 0.74 20.47
CA LEU A 128 -5.88 1.53 20.84
C LEU A 128 -4.90 0.77 21.76
N PRO A 129 -5.33 0.08 22.84
CA PRO A 129 -4.43 -0.77 23.63
C PRO A 129 -3.73 -1.87 22.81
N LEU A 130 -4.41 -2.47 21.83
CA LEU A 130 -3.84 -3.51 20.97
C LEU A 130 -2.82 -2.93 19.97
N LEU A 131 -3.09 -1.73 19.43
CA LEU A 131 -2.15 -1.00 18.59
C LEU A 131 -0.86 -0.70 19.38
N ARG A 132 -0.98 -0.18 20.61
CA ARG A 132 0.18 0.05 21.49
C ARG A 132 0.91 -1.25 21.85
N LYS A 133 0.20 -2.36 22.04
CA LYS A 133 0.83 -3.66 22.32
C LYS A 133 1.67 -4.18 21.15
N THR A 134 1.38 -3.76 19.92
CA THR A 134 2.00 -4.30 18.70
C THR A 134 3.36 -3.67 18.39
N GLU A 135 3.59 -2.43 18.80
CA GLU A 135 4.76 -1.65 18.38
C GLU A 135 5.75 -1.32 19.49
N THR A 136 7.00 -1.12 19.09
CA THR A 136 8.02 -0.35 19.81
C THR A 136 8.31 0.89 18.98
N TYR A 137 7.81 2.04 19.44
CA TYR A 137 7.90 3.32 18.74
C TYR A 137 9.19 4.06 19.15
N GLU A 138 10.15 4.11 18.24
CA GLU A 138 11.51 4.62 18.50
C GLU A 138 11.68 6.08 18.02
N VAL A 139 10.58 6.76 17.64
CA VAL A 139 10.60 8.12 17.09
C VAL A 139 10.46 9.21 18.14
N LYS A 140 9.52 9.05 19.08
CA LYS A 140 9.31 10.00 20.19
C LYS A 140 8.92 9.26 21.44
N GLU A 141 9.53 9.62 22.56
CA GLU A 141 9.25 9.02 23.86
C GLU A 141 7.88 9.48 24.41
N HIS A 142 7.21 8.57 25.13
CA HIS A 142 6.00 8.83 25.90
C HIS A 142 4.79 9.42 25.14
N GLU A 143 4.70 9.20 23.84
CA GLU A 143 3.48 9.49 23.08
C GLU A 143 2.32 8.58 23.56
N PRO A 144 1.19 9.17 24.00
CA PRO A 144 0.13 8.43 24.68
C PRO A 144 -0.59 7.43 23.76
N THR A 145 -0.55 7.64 22.44
CA THR A 145 -1.17 6.76 21.45
C THR A 145 -0.25 5.63 21.00
N HIS A 146 1.02 5.59 21.44
CA HIS A 146 2.04 4.67 20.95
C HIS A 146 2.53 3.65 21.99
N GLY A 147 3.07 2.54 21.47
CA GLY A 147 3.67 1.43 22.21
C GLY A 147 5.18 1.49 22.28
N TYR A 148 5.79 0.89 23.31
CA TYR A 148 7.24 0.94 23.54
C TYR A 148 7.86 -0.42 23.86
N SER A 149 7.13 -1.51 23.64
CA SER A 149 7.57 -2.88 23.98
C SER A 149 7.04 -3.97 23.04
N GLY A 150 6.28 -3.59 22.02
CA GLY A 150 5.76 -4.51 21.03
C GLY A 150 6.82 -4.98 20.01
N PRO A 151 6.61 -6.11 19.33
CA PRO A 151 7.61 -6.70 18.44
C PRO A 151 7.89 -5.91 17.17
N LEU A 152 6.99 -5.00 16.75
CA LEU A 152 7.16 -4.19 15.56
C LEU A 152 7.93 -2.91 15.91
N LYS A 153 9.22 -2.85 15.61
CA LYS A 153 10.03 -1.63 15.81
C LYS A 153 9.71 -0.61 14.73
N VAL A 154 9.45 0.63 15.11
CA VAL A 154 9.07 1.71 14.19
C VAL A 154 10.01 2.89 14.39
N SER A 155 10.73 3.30 13.35
CA SER A 155 11.70 4.40 13.41
C SER A 155 11.78 5.18 12.09
N TYR A 156 12.48 6.32 12.04
CA TYR A 156 12.77 7.01 10.77
C TYR A 156 13.73 6.25 9.86
N GLY A 157 14.23 5.08 10.26
CA GLY A 157 15.36 4.42 9.62
C GLY A 157 16.69 5.03 10.07
N GLY A 158 17.76 4.72 9.33
CA GLY A 158 19.13 5.16 9.65
C GLY A 158 19.55 6.47 8.98
N CYS A 159 18.67 7.13 8.24
CA CYS A 159 18.88 8.46 7.67
C CYS A 159 17.55 9.14 7.34
N PHE A 160 17.57 10.46 7.19
CA PHE A 160 16.46 11.28 6.72
C PHE A 160 16.98 12.16 5.58
N THR A 161 16.44 12.06 4.38
CA THR A 161 17.07 12.64 3.18
C THR A 161 16.85 14.15 3.07
N ASN A 162 17.73 14.82 2.33
CA ASN A 162 17.55 16.23 1.99
C ASN A 162 16.27 16.51 1.18
N ILE A 163 15.71 15.51 0.47
CA ILE A 163 14.40 15.60 -0.19
C ILE A 163 13.28 15.65 0.85
N GLY A 164 13.34 14.79 1.88
CA GLY A 164 12.40 14.82 3.00
C GLY A 164 12.38 16.17 3.73
N ILE A 165 13.56 16.73 4.02
CA ILE A 165 13.69 18.04 4.68
C ILE A 165 13.07 19.15 3.82
N GLN A 166 13.38 19.17 2.52
CA GLN A 166 12.82 20.14 1.59
C GLN A 166 11.30 20.04 1.48
N ALA A 167 10.76 18.81 1.48
CA ALA A 167 9.33 18.58 1.47
C ALA A 167 8.67 19.24 2.70
N LEU A 168 9.20 19.03 3.90
CA LEU A 168 8.70 19.66 5.13
C LEU A 168 8.76 21.19 5.07
N ASP A 169 9.91 21.73 4.66
CA ASP A 169 10.12 23.17 4.57
C ASP A 169 9.16 23.84 3.59
N VAL A 170 8.92 23.24 2.43
CA VAL A 170 7.98 23.78 1.44
C VAL A 170 6.55 23.63 1.94
N ALA A 171 6.17 22.50 2.52
CA ALA A 171 4.82 22.30 3.06
C ALA A 171 4.47 23.38 4.09
N ALA A 172 5.39 23.69 5.00
CA ALA A 172 5.20 24.70 6.04
C ALA A 172 5.09 26.13 5.49
N LYS A 173 5.73 26.44 4.35
CA LYS A 173 5.79 27.80 3.77
C LYS A 173 4.74 28.06 2.71
N TYR A 174 4.45 27.07 1.86
CA TYR A 174 3.55 27.20 0.72
C TYR A 174 2.09 27.04 1.11
N ASP A 175 1.78 26.12 2.04
CA ASP A 175 0.40 25.86 2.46
C ASP A 175 0.26 25.81 4.00
N PRO A 176 0.49 26.95 4.69
CA PRO A 176 0.46 27.01 6.16
C PRO A 176 -0.94 26.82 6.74
N GLY A 177 -2.00 26.95 5.93
CA GLY A 177 -3.40 26.85 6.34
C GLY A 177 -4.01 25.46 6.14
N ALA A 178 -3.39 24.58 5.32
CA ALA A 178 -3.86 23.22 5.16
C ALA A 178 -3.57 22.36 6.40
N ARG A 179 -4.57 21.56 6.79
CA ARG A 179 -4.50 20.68 7.95
C ARG A 179 -3.79 19.39 7.59
N TRP A 180 -2.46 19.42 7.61
CA TRP A 180 -1.63 18.24 7.36
C TRP A 180 -1.40 17.43 8.63
N ARG A 181 -1.45 16.10 8.52
CA ARG A 181 -0.87 15.17 9.52
C ARG A 181 0.29 14.44 8.86
N MET A 182 1.49 14.60 9.42
CA MET A 182 2.74 14.09 8.88
C MET A 182 3.08 12.72 9.46
N ILE A 183 3.47 11.77 8.61
CA ILE A 183 3.92 10.43 9.03
C ILE A 183 4.95 9.90 8.02
N ALA A 184 6.07 9.37 8.50
CA ALA A 184 6.97 8.52 7.71
C ALA A 184 7.89 7.75 8.65
N MET A 185 7.84 6.41 8.61
CA MET A 185 8.68 5.54 9.46
C MET A 185 8.81 4.17 8.78
N THR A 186 9.88 3.44 9.09
CA THR A 186 10.21 2.08 8.64
C THR A 186 10.12 1.08 9.81
N TYR A 187 10.03 -0.23 9.53
CA TYR A 187 10.02 -1.28 10.57
C TYR A 187 10.88 -2.52 10.24
N ARG A 188 11.26 -3.31 11.26
CA ARG A 188 12.01 -4.60 11.14
C ARG A 188 11.34 -5.76 11.89
N ARG A 189 11.56 -7.03 11.48
CA ARG A 189 10.90 -8.25 12.04
C ARG A 189 11.82 -9.50 12.07
N ALA A 190 11.45 -10.55 12.83
CA ALA A 190 12.15 -11.87 12.92
C ALA A 190 11.19 -13.11 12.95
N ILE A 191 11.79 -14.33 12.82
CA ILE A 191 11.40 -15.73 13.25
C ILE A 191 10.60 -16.69 12.25
N PRO A 192 10.38 -18.03 12.48
CA PRO A 192 10.93 -19.23 11.75
C PRO A 192 9.87 -20.19 11.07
N ILE A 193 10.13 -21.50 10.82
CA ILE A 193 10.51 -22.24 9.58
C ILE A 193 9.44 -23.35 9.29
N VAL A 194 9.13 -23.73 8.02
CA VAL A 194 9.03 -25.12 7.43
C VAL A 194 8.84 -25.05 5.89
N ASP A 195 9.48 -25.98 5.17
CA ASP A 195 9.67 -26.13 3.72
C ASP A 195 8.55 -26.95 3.02
N GLY A 196 8.37 -26.78 1.70
CA GLY A 196 7.46 -27.61 0.93
C GLY A 196 7.46 -27.37 -0.59
N ARG A 197 7.67 -28.44 -1.38
CA ARG A 197 7.11 -28.64 -2.73
C ARG A 197 6.93 -30.14 -3.04
N ASN A 198 5.67 -30.60 -3.08
CA ASN A 198 5.22 -31.72 -3.95
C ASN A 198 3.68 -31.68 -4.12
N GLN A 199 3.17 -32.11 -5.28
CA GLN A 199 1.74 -32.12 -5.65
C GLN A 199 0.97 -33.31 -5.05
N THR A 200 1.25 -33.65 -3.80
CA THR A 200 0.48 -34.63 -3.02
C THR A 200 -0.48 -33.85 -2.13
N VAL A 201 -1.75 -34.24 -2.10
CA VAL A 201 -2.68 -33.67 -1.12
C VAL A 201 -2.26 -34.16 0.26
N HIS A 202 -1.93 -33.22 1.15
CA HIS A 202 -1.64 -33.52 2.54
C HIS A 202 -2.78 -33.00 3.42
N VAL A 203 -3.20 -33.80 4.40
CA VAL A 203 -4.27 -33.44 5.33
C VAL A 203 -3.67 -33.12 6.70
N ALA A 204 -3.82 -31.88 7.14
CA ALA A 204 -3.59 -31.45 8.51
C ALA A 204 -4.94 -31.26 9.22
N LYS A 205 -5.06 -31.76 10.45
CA LYS A 205 -6.27 -31.61 11.27
C LYS A 205 -6.03 -30.59 12.38
N ALA A 206 -7.03 -29.74 12.63
CA ALA A 206 -7.07 -28.84 13.77
C ALA A 206 -8.04 -29.38 14.83
N THR A 207 -7.64 -29.47 16.09
CA THR A 207 -8.51 -29.91 17.20
C THR A 207 -9.32 -28.77 17.79
N ARG A 208 -8.92 -27.51 17.56
CA ARG A 208 -9.61 -26.32 18.09
C ARG A 208 -10.05 -25.37 17.00
N PHE A 209 -9.10 -24.79 16.25
CA PHE A 209 -9.41 -23.71 15.31
C PHE A 209 -8.70 -23.86 13.96
N VAL A 210 -9.43 -23.54 12.90
CA VAL A 210 -8.85 -23.22 11.59
C VAL A 210 -9.03 -21.72 11.38
N VAL A 211 -7.93 -21.02 11.09
CA VAL A 211 -7.91 -19.58 10.85
C VAL A 211 -7.54 -19.32 9.40
N VAL A 212 -8.42 -18.64 8.66
CA VAL A 212 -8.15 -18.25 7.27
C VAL A 212 -7.49 -16.86 7.26
N SER A 213 -6.25 -16.78 6.84
CA SER A 213 -5.40 -15.59 6.86
C SER A 213 -4.58 -15.43 5.57
N ALA A 214 -5.15 -15.85 4.44
CA ALA A 214 -4.51 -15.87 3.12
C ALA A 214 -4.63 -14.53 2.36
N GLY A 215 -4.94 -13.44 3.07
CA GLY A 215 -5.11 -12.11 2.50
C GLY A 215 -6.39 -11.94 1.69
N ALA A 216 -6.63 -10.73 1.16
CA ALA A 216 -7.88 -10.39 0.50
C ALA A 216 -8.16 -11.16 -0.81
N PHE A 217 -7.12 -11.71 -1.45
CA PHE A 217 -7.26 -12.56 -2.64
C PHE A 217 -7.36 -14.05 -2.29
N GLY A 218 -6.53 -14.52 -1.34
CA GLY A 218 -6.46 -15.93 -1.00
C GLY A 218 -7.61 -16.39 -0.10
N SER A 219 -8.02 -15.58 0.87
CA SER A 219 -9.09 -15.93 1.83
C SER A 219 -10.44 -16.21 1.16
N PRO A 220 -11.01 -15.34 0.30
CA PRO A 220 -12.27 -15.65 -0.38
C PRO A 220 -12.15 -16.91 -1.23
N ALA A 221 -11.01 -17.10 -1.92
CA ALA A 221 -10.80 -18.27 -2.75
C ALA A 221 -10.72 -19.59 -1.94
N VAL A 222 -10.19 -19.54 -0.71
CA VAL A 222 -10.23 -20.68 0.23
C VAL A 222 -11.66 -20.97 0.68
N LEU A 223 -12.43 -19.94 1.04
CA LEU A 223 -13.82 -20.08 1.49
C LEU A 223 -14.73 -20.63 0.37
N GLU A 224 -14.66 -20.06 -0.82
CA GLU A 224 -15.50 -20.47 -1.97
C GLU A 224 -15.24 -21.93 -2.35
N ARG A 225 -13.96 -22.35 -2.46
CA ARG A 225 -13.62 -23.77 -2.72
C ARG A 225 -13.99 -24.70 -1.57
N SER A 226 -14.23 -24.17 -0.37
CA SER A 226 -14.72 -24.92 0.79
C SER A 226 -16.27 -24.95 0.86
N GLY A 227 -16.96 -24.41 -0.15
CA GLY A 227 -18.43 -24.36 -0.19
C GLY A 227 -19.04 -23.22 0.61
N ILE A 228 -18.26 -22.20 0.97
CA ILE A 228 -18.72 -20.99 1.70
C ILE A 228 -18.66 -19.80 0.74
N GLY A 229 -19.82 -19.37 0.24
CA GLY A 229 -19.91 -18.31 -0.76
C GLY A 229 -21.29 -18.25 -1.41
N SER A 230 -21.46 -17.45 -2.47
CA SER A 230 -22.71 -17.31 -3.21
C SER A 230 -23.19 -18.64 -3.81
N SER A 231 -24.43 -19.03 -3.50
CA SER A 231 -25.09 -20.22 -4.06
C SER A 231 -25.02 -20.30 -5.59
N GLU A 232 -25.20 -19.18 -6.28
CA GLU A 232 -25.14 -19.12 -7.75
C GLU A 232 -23.73 -19.46 -8.28
N LEU A 233 -22.70 -18.85 -7.69
CA LEU A 233 -21.31 -19.10 -8.07
C LEU A 233 -20.92 -20.55 -7.79
N LEU A 234 -21.21 -21.06 -6.60
CA LEU A 234 -20.85 -22.41 -6.18
C LEU A 234 -21.55 -23.47 -7.04
N ALA A 235 -22.84 -23.28 -7.33
CA ALA A 235 -23.60 -24.17 -8.22
C ALA A 235 -23.03 -24.19 -9.64
N ARG A 236 -22.66 -23.01 -10.19
CA ARG A 236 -22.04 -22.89 -11.51
C ARG A 236 -20.70 -23.64 -11.60
N LEU A 237 -19.94 -23.69 -10.51
CA LEU A 237 -18.65 -24.37 -10.44
C LEU A 237 -18.74 -25.82 -9.96
N GLY A 238 -19.94 -26.33 -9.66
CA GLY A 238 -20.14 -27.70 -9.17
C GLY A 238 -19.59 -27.93 -7.76
N ILE A 239 -19.46 -26.87 -6.94
CA ILE A 239 -18.98 -26.96 -5.56
C ILE A 239 -20.18 -27.18 -4.63
N PRO A 240 -20.20 -28.25 -3.81
CA PRO A 240 -21.24 -28.45 -2.82
C PRO A 240 -21.29 -27.28 -1.83
N GLN A 241 -22.45 -26.64 -1.71
CA GLN A 241 -22.63 -25.52 -0.78
C GLN A 241 -22.70 -26.03 0.67
N VAL A 242 -21.92 -25.40 1.53
CA VAL A 242 -21.92 -25.58 2.99
C VAL A 242 -22.63 -24.40 3.65
N VAL A 243 -22.29 -23.17 3.23
CA VAL A 243 -22.91 -21.93 3.71
C VAL A 243 -23.16 -21.00 2.53
N ASP A 244 -24.40 -20.50 2.41
CA ASP A 244 -24.72 -19.43 1.47
C ASP A 244 -24.31 -18.09 2.08
N LEU A 245 -23.23 -17.53 1.55
CA LEU A 245 -22.63 -16.29 2.05
C LEU A 245 -22.19 -15.42 0.87
N PRO A 246 -23.15 -14.73 0.21
CA PRO A 246 -22.90 -14.05 -1.05
C PRO A 246 -21.90 -12.89 -0.95
N GLY A 247 -21.60 -12.39 0.26
CA GLY A 247 -20.58 -11.37 0.47
C GLY A 247 -19.12 -11.87 0.34
N VAL A 248 -18.88 -13.19 0.28
CA VAL A 248 -17.52 -13.71 0.07
C VAL A 248 -17.01 -13.31 -1.30
N GLY A 249 -15.87 -12.61 -1.33
CA GLY A 249 -15.25 -12.12 -2.56
C GLY A 249 -15.76 -10.75 -3.03
N GLU A 250 -16.79 -10.20 -2.38
CA GLU A 250 -17.37 -8.91 -2.72
C GLU A 250 -16.72 -7.74 -1.97
N ASN A 251 -17.10 -6.51 -2.35
CA ASN A 251 -16.67 -5.26 -1.70
C ASN A 251 -15.15 -5.09 -1.61
N TYR A 252 -14.43 -5.51 -2.66
CA TYR A 252 -13.00 -5.26 -2.78
C TYR A 252 -12.73 -3.74 -2.76
N LEU A 253 -11.93 -3.30 -1.80
CA LEU A 253 -11.51 -1.92 -1.59
C LEU A 253 -9.99 -1.86 -1.55
N ASP A 254 -9.40 -0.88 -2.23
CA ASP A 254 -7.96 -0.59 -2.21
C ASP A 254 -7.76 0.92 -2.25
N HIS A 255 -6.53 1.42 -2.11
CA HIS A 255 -6.20 2.83 -2.39
C HIS A 255 -5.55 2.93 -3.77
N PRO A 256 -6.26 3.38 -4.83
CA PRO A 256 -5.64 3.66 -6.11
C PRO A 256 -4.51 4.67 -5.96
N VAL A 257 -3.30 4.28 -6.37
CA VAL A 257 -2.07 5.05 -6.22
C VAL A 257 -1.55 5.48 -7.58
N VAL A 258 -1.02 6.69 -7.61
CA VAL A 258 -0.47 7.30 -8.80
C VAL A 258 0.90 7.86 -8.45
N PHE A 259 1.83 7.69 -9.38
CA PHE A 259 3.17 8.23 -9.29
C PHE A 259 3.35 9.28 -10.38
N SER A 260 3.93 10.41 -10.01
CA SER A 260 4.59 11.34 -10.92
C SER A 260 6.08 11.37 -10.63
N ALA A 261 6.89 11.84 -11.59
CA ALA A 261 8.33 11.93 -11.40
C ALA A 261 8.88 13.23 -11.97
N PHE A 262 9.86 13.76 -11.26
CA PHE A 262 10.49 15.03 -11.52
C PHE A 262 12.00 14.82 -11.58
N PHE A 263 12.70 15.60 -12.40
CA PHE A 263 14.16 15.60 -12.38
C PHE A 263 14.65 16.26 -11.10
N ALA A 264 15.69 15.68 -10.51
CA ALA A 264 16.35 16.22 -9.33
C ALA A 264 17.74 16.79 -9.68
N ALA A 265 18.22 17.65 -8.80
CA ALA A 265 19.60 18.14 -8.81
C ALA A 265 20.60 17.00 -8.55
N GLU A 266 21.84 17.13 -9.03
CA GLU A 266 22.89 16.12 -8.84
C GLU A 266 23.28 15.94 -7.37
N GLU A 267 23.14 16.98 -6.56
CA GLU A 267 23.36 16.98 -5.12
C GLU A 267 22.20 16.40 -4.28
N ALA A 268 21.09 16.01 -4.92
CA ALA A 268 19.96 15.40 -4.23
C ALA A 268 20.34 14.02 -3.66
N GLU A 269 19.89 13.75 -2.44
CA GLU A 269 20.02 12.42 -1.82
C GLU A 269 18.84 11.57 -2.28
N THR A 270 19.09 10.66 -3.23
CA THR A 270 18.05 9.82 -3.84
C THR A 270 18.45 8.36 -3.86
N MET A 271 17.43 7.49 -3.85
CA MET A 271 17.59 6.05 -3.94
C MET A 271 17.91 5.56 -5.36
N ASP A 272 17.91 6.46 -6.36
CA ASP A 272 18.04 6.10 -7.78
C ASP A 272 19.28 5.26 -8.08
N ALA A 273 20.42 5.60 -7.50
CA ALA A 273 21.67 4.86 -7.71
C ALA A 273 21.59 3.43 -7.14
N LEU A 274 20.90 3.24 -6.00
CA LEU A 274 20.69 1.92 -5.40
C LEU A 274 19.70 1.11 -6.25
N TYR A 275 18.63 1.75 -6.71
CA TYR A 275 17.58 1.12 -7.52
C TYR A 275 18.07 0.78 -8.93
N SER A 276 18.99 1.55 -9.51
CA SER A 276 19.63 1.26 -10.80
C SER A 276 20.77 0.24 -10.70
N GLY A 277 21.12 -0.21 -9.49
CA GLY A 277 22.20 -1.19 -9.30
C GLY A 277 23.62 -0.62 -9.40
N ASP A 278 23.83 0.67 -9.09
CA ASP A 278 25.18 1.25 -9.03
C ASP A 278 26.00 0.59 -7.90
N VAL A 279 26.90 -0.31 -8.30
CA VAL A 279 27.73 -1.10 -7.38
C VAL A 279 28.59 -0.22 -6.48
N LYS A 280 29.07 0.94 -6.95
CA LYS A 280 29.94 1.81 -6.16
C LYS A 280 29.14 2.50 -5.06
N GLU A 281 27.97 3.03 -5.38
CA GLU A 281 27.12 3.67 -4.37
C GLU A 281 26.54 2.63 -3.41
N ILE A 282 26.16 1.44 -3.89
CA ILE A 282 25.72 0.34 -3.02
C ILE A 282 26.82 -0.05 -2.03
N ASP A 283 28.06 -0.26 -2.47
CA ASP A 283 29.18 -0.62 -1.57
C ASP A 283 29.44 0.47 -0.52
N LYS A 284 29.40 1.75 -0.93
CA LYS A 284 29.53 2.89 -0.02
C LYS A 284 28.42 2.90 1.05
N GLN A 285 27.16 2.75 0.65
CA GLN A 285 26.02 2.78 1.58
C GLN A 285 25.97 1.52 2.46
N MET A 286 26.38 0.37 1.94
CA MET A 286 26.51 -0.88 2.69
C MET A 286 27.53 -0.77 3.82
N LYS A 287 28.67 -0.11 3.60
CA LYS A 287 29.67 0.17 4.64
C LYS A 287 29.11 1.02 5.79
N LEU A 288 28.28 2.00 5.49
CA LEU A 288 27.59 2.80 6.52
C LEU A 288 26.63 1.92 7.32
N TRP A 289 25.79 1.15 6.63
CA TRP A 289 24.82 0.28 7.26
C TRP A 289 25.46 -0.80 8.15
N GLN A 290 26.56 -1.41 7.72
CA GLN A 290 27.30 -2.39 8.52
C GLN A 290 27.99 -1.77 9.74
N ARG A 291 28.42 -0.50 9.66
CA ARG A 291 29.11 0.19 10.74
C ARG A 291 28.17 0.53 11.89
N ASP A 292 27.03 1.13 11.59
CA ASP A 292 26.13 1.72 12.60
C ASP A 292 24.64 1.70 12.21
N GLY A 293 24.27 0.99 11.14
CA GLY A 293 22.89 0.90 10.67
C GLY A 293 22.40 2.13 9.92
N THR A 294 23.26 3.11 9.62
CA THR A 294 22.91 4.34 8.91
C THR A 294 23.00 4.21 7.38
N GLY A 295 22.61 5.28 6.67
CA GLY A 295 22.72 5.38 5.22
C GLY A 295 21.53 4.81 4.47
N LEU A 296 21.55 4.96 3.14
CA LEU A 296 20.40 4.72 2.27
C LEU A 296 19.95 3.25 2.23
N ILE A 297 20.80 2.28 2.60
CA ILE A 297 20.38 0.87 2.71
C ILE A 297 19.23 0.70 3.71
N SER A 298 19.21 1.52 4.76
CA SER A 298 18.18 1.50 5.81
C SER A 298 16.91 2.29 5.45
N HIS A 299 16.83 2.84 4.24
CA HIS A 299 15.80 3.79 3.82
C HIS A 299 14.88 3.21 2.74
N ASN A 300 13.64 3.71 2.67
CA ASN A 300 12.59 3.22 1.77
C ASN A 300 12.16 4.23 0.70
N ALA A 301 12.88 5.36 0.57
CA ALA A 301 12.58 6.54 -0.24
C ALA A 301 11.47 7.47 0.28
N TYR A 302 10.79 7.15 1.40
CA TYR A 302 9.67 7.94 1.93
C TYR A 302 10.02 8.56 3.29
N ASP A 303 10.44 9.82 3.28
CA ASP A 303 10.72 10.60 4.49
C ASP A 303 9.51 11.35 5.04
N VAL A 304 8.52 11.64 4.19
CA VAL A 304 7.35 12.46 4.54
C VAL A 304 6.13 11.99 3.76
N ALA A 305 5.00 11.89 4.44
CA ALA A 305 3.68 11.85 3.83
C ALA A 305 2.74 12.84 4.50
N LEU A 306 1.83 13.42 3.71
CA LEU A 306 0.78 14.31 4.14
C LEU A 306 -0.58 13.64 3.94
N LYS A 307 -1.44 13.70 4.95
CA LYS A 307 -2.87 13.40 4.79
C LYS A 307 -3.63 14.67 4.42
N LEU A 308 -4.27 14.69 3.25
CA LEU A 308 -5.05 15.82 2.74
C LEU A 308 -6.49 15.75 3.24
N ARG A 309 -6.95 16.83 3.86
CA ARG A 309 -8.37 17.13 4.08
C ARG A 309 -8.71 18.42 3.33
N PRO A 310 -9.77 18.44 2.51
CA PRO A 310 -10.07 19.59 1.67
C PRO A 310 -10.54 20.77 2.53
N ASN A 311 -10.07 21.96 2.20
CA ASN A 311 -10.62 23.23 2.69
C ASN A 311 -11.77 23.70 1.77
N VAL A 312 -12.31 24.91 2.01
CA VAL A 312 -13.44 25.44 1.23
C VAL A 312 -13.09 25.64 -0.26
N ASP A 313 -11.86 26.05 -0.57
CA ASP A 313 -11.41 26.24 -1.96
C ASP A 313 -11.18 24.89 -2.65
N ASP A 314 -10.64 23.90 -1.93
CA ASP A 314 -10.55 22.53 -2.43
C ASP A 314 -11.93 21.96 -2.75
N LEU A 315 -12.93 22.17 -1.89
CA LEU A 315 -14.31 21.72 -2.14
C LEU A 315 -14.92 22.37 -3.38
N ARG A 316 -14.59 23.64 -3.67
CA ARG A 316 -15.01 24.31 -4.90
C ARG A 316 -14.34 23.69 -6.13
N GLU A 317 -13.05 23.38 -6.04
CA GLU A 317 -12.29 22.76 -7.13
C GLU A 317 -12.73 21.31 -7.40
N LEU A 318 -12.99 20.53 -6.35
CA LEU A 318 -13.51 19.16 -6.45
C LEU A 318 -14.89 19.11 -7.12
N GLY A 319 -15.67 20.18 -6.98
CA GLY A 319 -16.90 20.40 -7.74
C GLY A 319 -18.05 19.44 -7.37
N PRO A 320 -19.07 19.36 -8.24
CA PRO A 320 -20.29 18.59 -7.96
C PRO A 320 -20.05 17.09 -7.88
N GLU A 321 -19.01 16.58 -8.56
CA GLU A 321 -18.64 15.15 -8.57
C GLU A 321 -18.33 14.61 -7.17
N PHE A 322 -17.76 15.45 -6.31
CA PHE A 322 -17.41 15.08 -4.92
C PHE A 322 -18.43 15.57 -3.89
N SER A 323 -19.30 16.52 -4.23
CA SER A 323 -20.18 17.20 -3.26
C SER A 323 -21.09 16.24 -2.50
N SER A 324 -21.61 15.19 -3.15
CA SER A 324 -22.38 14.13 -2.46
C SER A 324 -21.50 13.29 -1.54
N ARG A 325 -20.27 13.00 -1.96
CA ARG A 325 -19.31 12.19 -1.22
C ARG A 325 -18.74 12.90 0.01
N TRP A 326 -18.73 14.24 0.03
CA TRP A 326 -18.31 15.03 1.20
C TRP A 326 -19.06 14.67 2.49
N LYS A 327 -20.32 14.25 2.40
CA LYS A 327 -21.12 13.81 3.56
C LYS A 327 -20.46 12.68 4.37
N PHE A 328 -19.67 11.82 3.72
CA PHE A 328 -18.89 10.76 4.38
C PHE A 328 -17.77 11.32 5.28
N PHE A 329 -17.26 12.51 4.97
CA PHE A 329 -16.12 13.15 5.65
C PHE A 329 -16.55 14.28 6.59
N GLU A 330 -17.74 14.86 6.38
CA GLU A 330 -18.20 16.06 7.07
C GLU A 330 -18.27 15.87 8.59
N SER A 331 -18.84 14.75 9.04
CA SER A 331 -18.95 14.39 10.47
C SER A 331 -17.66 13.84 11.08
N SER A 332 -16.66 13.51 10.26
CA SER A 332 -15.41 12.85 10.67
C SER A 332 -14.20 13.73 10.33
N PRO A 333 -13.87 14.72 11.18
CA PRO A 333 -12.84 15.72 10.90
C PRO A 333 -11.42 15.16 10.82
N ASP A 334 -11.19 13.93 11.29
CA ASP A 334 -9.93 13.22 11.27
C ASP A 334 -9.69 12.37 10.01
N LYS A 335 -10.71 12.18 9.16
CA LYS A 335 -10.58 11.49 7.86
C LYS A 335 -9.98 12.39 6.79
N SER A 336 -9.07 11.82 6.01
CA SER A 336 -8.44 12.43 4.84
C SER A 336 -9.00 11.88 3.53
N ILE A 337 -9.08 12.74 2.51
CA ILE A 337 -9.52 12.34 1.15
C ILE A 337 -8.39 11.70 0.35
N ALA A 338 -7.14 12.07 0.63
CA ALA A 338 -5.95 11.55 -0.05
C ALA A 338 -4.74 11.56 0.87
N LEU A 339 -3.72 10.78 0.51
CA LEU A 339 -2.37 10.90 1.05
C LEU A 339 -1.40 11.26 -0.08
N LEU A 340 -0.45 12.15 0.21
CA LEU A 340 0.56 12.68 -0.71
C LEU A 340 1.95 12.49 -0.08
N ALA A 341 2.86 11.81 -0.76
CA ALA A 341 4.23 11.57 -0.30
C ALA A 341 5.26 11.89 -1.41
N PRO A 342 6.08 12.95 -1.26
CA PRO A 342 7.28 13.15 -2.04
C PRO A 342 8.29 12.06 -1.68
N CYS A 343 8.98 11.55 -2.70
CA CYS A 343 9.88 10.42 -2.59
C CYS A 343 11.29 10.83 -2.99
N ALA A 344 12.28 10.35 -2.24
CA ALA A 344 13.70 10.53 -2.52
C ALA A 344 14.18 9.60 -3.65
N GLY A 345 13.68 9.80 -4.87
CA GLY A 345 13.99 9.00 -6.05
C GLY A 345 12.77 8.63 -6.89
N PHE A 346 13.02 8.01 -8.04
CA PHE A 346 11.98 7.42 -8.87
C PHE A 346 11.46 6.12 -8.24
N ILE A 347 10.13 6.00 -8.12
CA ILE A 347 9.49 4.78 -7.58
C ILE A 347 9.03 3.89 -8.73
N GLY A 348 9.86 2.91 -9.06
CA GLY A 348 9.60 1.91 -10.10
C GLY A 348 10.90 1.29 -10.60
N LEU A 349 10.82 0.55 -11.72
CA LEU A 349 12.01 -0.05 -12.34
C LEU A 349 12.77 0.97 -13.20
N HIS A 350 14.09 1.03 -13.03
CA HIS A 350 14.96 2.03 -13.68
C HIS A 350 15.44 1.66 -15.10
N HIS A 351 15.09 0.48 -15.63
CA HIS A 351 15.62 -0.06 -16.90
C HIS A 351 15.52 0.87 -18.11
N ASN A 352 14.52 1.75 -18.15
CA ASN A 352 14.22 2.62 -19.31
C ASN A 352 14.27 4.12 -18.96
N LEU A 353 14.94 4.50 -17.88
CA LEU A 353 15.07 5.89 -17.47
C LEU A 353 16.41 6.50 -17.89
N PRO A 354 16.45 7.80 -18.22
CA PRO A 354 17.70 8.54 -18.27
C PRO A 354 18.50 8.34 -16.97
N ALA A 355 19.83 8.22 -17.08
CA ALA A 355 20.74 8.16 -15.94
C ALA A 355 20.83 9.54 -15.27
N ARG A 356 19.82 9.85 -14.45
CA ARG A 356 19.63 11.11 -13.71
C ARG A 356 19.06 10.77 -12.34
N LYS A 357 19.04 11.76 -11.45
CA LYS A 357 18.32 11.69 -10.18
C LYS A 357 16.90 12.19 -10.32
N TYR A 358 16.01 11.66 -9.50
CA TYR A 358 14.59 11.97 -9.55
C TYR A 358 14.02 12.34 -8.18
N ILE A 359 12.94 13.09 -8.17
CA ILE A 359 12.01 13.22 -7.04
C ILE A 359 10.72 12.53 -7.48
N GLY A 360 10.23 11.57 -6.70
CA GLY A 360 8.95 10.92 -6.94
C GLY A 360 7.82 11.69 -6.26
N GLY A 361 6.65 11.74 -6.89
CA GLY A 361 5.41 12.20 -6.26
C GLY A 361 4.43 11.04 -6.17
N CYS A 362 4.27 10.46 -4.98
CA CYS A 362 3.30 9.39 -4.73
C CYS A 362 2.02 9.99 -4.13
N TYR A 363 0.85 9.69 -4.68
CA TYR A 363 -0.41 10.08 -4.07
C TYR A 363 -1.49 9.04 -4.32
N TYR A 364 -2.38 8.88 -3.34
CA TYR A 364 -3.46 7.90 -3.41
C TYR A 364 -4.72 8.35 -2.68
N LEU A 365 -5.85 7.75 -3.06
CA LEU A 365 -7.15 7.99 -2.44
C LEU A 365 -7.20 7.40 -1.03
N GLY A 366 -7.58 8.20 -0.05
CA GLY A 366 -7.66 7.75 1.35
C GLY A 366 -8.92 6.93 1.66
N HIS A 367 -10.05 7.21 0.98
CA HIS A 367 -11.32 6.52 1.19
C HIS A 367 -12.13 6.45 -0.11
N PRO A 368 -11.66 5.65 -1.09
CA PRO A 368 -12.31 5.57 -2.40
C PRO A 368 -13.76 5.10 -2.29
N GLU A 369 -14.57 5.54 -3.23
CA GLU A 369 -15.97 5.13 -3.36
C GLU A 369 -16.13 3.93 -4.30
N SER A 370 -15.19 3.73 -5.23
CA SER A 370 -15.15 2.55 -6.11
C SER A 370 -14.93 1.25 -5.31
N THR A 371 -15.77 0.24 -5.55
CA THR A 371 -15.63 -1.12 -5.03
C THR A 371 -15.60 -2.16 -6.14
N GLY A 372 -14.93 -3.27 -5.90
CA GLY A 372 -14.76 -4.39 -6.81
C GLY A 372 -15.17 -5.74 -6.22
N SER A 373 -14.76 -6.82 -6.89
CA SER A 373 -14.93 -8.19 -6.41
C SER A 373 -13.84 -9.14 -6.93
N VAL A 374 -13.63 -10.26 -6.23
CA VAL A 374 -12.71 -11.34 -6.60
C VAL A 374 -13.33 -12.71 -6.28
N HIS A 375 -13.45 -13.55 -7.30
CA HIS A 375 -14.03 -14.89 -7.18
C HIS A 375 -13.17 -15.94 -7.88
N ILE A 376 -13.22 -17.17 -7.40
CA ILE A 376 -12.57 -18.29 -8.08
C ILE A 376 -13.12 -18.51 -9.50
N GLY A 377 -12.23 -18.86 -10.43
CA GLY A 377 -12.61 -19.28 -11.79
C GLY A 377 -12.91 -20.78 -11.91
N SER A 378 -12.46 -21.59 -10.95
CA SER A 378 -12.50 -23.06 -11.01
C SER A 378 -12.52 -23.69 -9.62
N ALA A 379 -13.19 -24.84 -9.51
CA ALA A 379 -13.29 -25.61 -8.27
C ALA A 379 -11.99 -26.35 -7.91
N HIS A 380 -11.22 -26.78 -8.90
CA HIS A 380 -10.06 -27.68 -8.71
C HIS A 380 -8.74 -27.10 -9.22
N GLY A 381 -8.79 -26.09 -10.09
CA GLY A 381 -7.62 -25.40 -10.60
C GLY A 381 -7.01 -24.47 -9.56
N LEU A 382 -6.16 -24.99 -8.67
CA LEU A 382 -5.47 -24.17 -7.65
C LEU A 382 -4.52 -23.10 -8.25
N HIS A 383 -4.15 -23.26 -9.52
CA HIS A 383 -3.35 -22.31 -10.29
C HIS A 383 -4.16 -21.53 -11.32
N GLU A 384 -5.46 -21.84 -11.44
CA GLU A 384 -6.33 -21.06 -12.31
C GLU A 384 -6.58 -19.68 -11.68
N ARG A 385 -6.65 -18.68 -12.55
CA ARG A 385 -6.77 -17.28 -12.14
C ARG A 385 -8.19 -17.01 -11.61
N SER A 386 -8.28 -16.19 -10.58
CA SER A 386 -9.55 -15.63 -10.10
C SER A 386 -10.15 -14.64 -11.11
N VAL A 387 -11.47 -14.63 -11.22
CA VAL A 387 -12.20 -13.54 -11.88
C VAL A 387 -12.12 -12.33 -10.96
N PHE A 388 -11.35 -11.32 -11.36
CA PHE A 388 -11.05 -10.17 -10.51
C PHE A 388 -11.46 -8.85 -11.16
N LEU A 389 -12.45 -8.19 -10.59
CA LEU A 389 -12.96 -6.89 -11.01
C LEU A 389 -12.55 -5.83 -9.98
N ALA A 390 -11.43 -5.13 -10.21
CA ALA A 390 -11.01 -4.06 -9.29
C ALA A 390 -11.93 -2.83 -9.34
N ASN A 391 -12.54 -2.55 -10.50
CA ASN A 391 -13.46 -1.42 -10.72
C ASN A 391 -12.92 -0.03 -10.34
N PHE A 392 -11.60 0.14 -10.29
CA PHE A 392 -11.00 1.44 -9.93
C PHE A 392 -11.52 2.56 -10.84
N LEU A 393 -11.80 3.71 -10.21
CA LEU A 393 -12.23 4.95 -10.86
C LEU A 393 -13.58 4.83 -11.59
N ASN A 394 -14.46 3.92 -11.14
CA ASN A 394 -15.84 3.83 -11.62
C ASN A 394 -16.75 4.92 -11.02
N ARG A 395 -16.29 5.60 -9.96
CA ARG A 395 -16.95 6.78 -9.37
C ARG A 395 -16.25 8.08 -9.78
N PRO A 396 -17.00 9.12 -10.22
CA PRO A 396 -16.41 10.42 -10.55
C PRO A 396 -15.72 11.12 -9.37
N SER A 397 -16.20 10.91 -8.14
CA SER A 397 -15.64 11.46 -6.91
C SER A 397 -14.16 11.06 -6.72
N ASP A 398 -13.81 9.82 -7.05
CA ASP A 398 -12.45 9.30 -6.96
C ASP A 398 -11.49 10.04 -7.93
N LEU A 399 -11.94 10.35 -9.15
CA LEU A 399 -11.14 11.10 -10.13
C LEU A 399 -10.94 12.56 -9.71
N ALA A 400 -11.99 13.20 -9.19
CA ALA A 400 -11.89 14.58 -8.71
C ALA A 400 -10.81 14.71 -7.62
N ILE A 401 -10.76 13.76 -6.68
CA ILE A 401 -9.75 13.73 -5.62
C ILE A 401 -8.35 13.52 -6.19
N LEU A 402 -8.15 12.56 -7.10
CA LEU A 402 -6.84 12.33 -7.73
C LEU A 402 -6.37 13.54 -8.54
N ARG A 403 -7.27 14.22 -9.25
CA ARG A 403 -6.98 15.46 -9.99
C ARG A 403 -6.49 16.57 -9.07
N LEU A 404 -7.16 16.79 -7.94
CA LEU A 404 -6.70 17.72 -6.91
C LEU A 404 -5.34 17.30 -6.35
N ALA A 405 -5.16 16.02 -6.01
CA ALA A 405 -3.92 15.49 -5.44
C ALA A 405 -2.72 15.65 -6.40
N TYR A 406 -2.89 15.40 -7.70
CA TYR A 406 -1.87 15.63 -8.72
C TYR A 406 -1.42 17.10 -8.73
N LYS A 407 -2.38 18.04 -8.80
CA LYS A 407 -2.07 19.47 -8.83
C LYS A 407 -1.32 19.90 -7.57
N ARG A 408 -1.79 19.48 -6.38
CA ARG A 408 -1.14 19.77 -5.10
C ARG A 408 0.27 19.19 -5.00
N MET A 409 0.46 17.93 -5.40
CA MET A 409 1.76 17.28 -5.42
C MET A 409 2.74 18.01 -6.35
N ARG A 410 2.28 18.38 -7.54
CA ARG A 410 3.08 19.10 -8.54
C ARG A 410 3.50 20.48 -8.04
N GLU A 411 2.58 21.23 -7.44
CA GLU A 411 2.83 22.54 -6.84
C GLU A 411 3.82 22.47 -5.67
N TRP A 412 3.71 21.41 -4.87
CA TRP A 412 4.62 21.16 -3.76
C TRP A 412 6.04 20.85 -4.25
N ILE A 413 6.18 19.86 -5.14
CA ILE A 413 7.50 19.41 -5.61
C ILE A 413 8.20 20.49 -6.44
N ARG A 414 7.48 21.26 -7.28
CA ARG A 414 8.11 22.31 -8.11
C ARG A 414 8.72 23.47 -7.31
N ARG A 415 8.44 23.57 -6.01
CA ARG A 415 9.00 24.55 -5.08
C ARG A 415 10.13 23.99 -4.21
N MET A 416 10.42 22.70 -4.30
CA MET A 416 11.53 22.08 -3.57
C MET A 416 12.87 22.49 -4.19
N PRO A 417 13.87 22.93 -3.41
CA PRO A 417 15.17 23.37 -3.90
C PRO A 417 15.85 22.47 -4.94
N HIS A 418 15.69 21.14 -4.83
CA HIS A 418 16.29 20.16 -5.73
C HIS A 418 15.48 19.86 -6.99
N TYR A 419 14.31 20.46 -7.18
CA TYR A 419 13.52 20.31 -8.40
C TYR A 419 14.26 20.85 -9.64
N ARG A 420 14.26 20.07 -10.73
CA ARG A 420 14.85 20.43 -12.03
C ARG A 420 13.92 20.22 -13.22
N GLY A 421 12.62 20.13 -12.96
CA GLY A 421 11.62 19.94 -13.99
C GLY A 421 10.89 18.61 -13.90
N GLU A 422 10.08 18.33 -14.91
CA GLU A 422 9.14 17.22 -14.91
C GLU A 422 9.52 16.16 -15.95
N LEU A 423 9.47 14.90 -15.55
CA LEU A 423 9.65 13.79 -16.47
C LEU A 423 8.33 13.57 -17.23
N GLN A 424 8.24 14.06 -18.46
CA GLN A 424 7.01 14.02 -19.27
C GLN A 424 6.35 12.63 -19.35
N LEU A 425 7.12 11.53 -19.33
CA LEU A 425 6.61 10.16 -19.34
C LEU A 425 5.74 9.82 -18.11
N GLN A 426 5.95 10.52 -17.00
CA GLN A 426 5.26 10.32 -15.71
C GLN A 426 4.28 11.46 -15.40
N HIS A 427 3.85 12.18 -16.43
CA HIS A 427 2.92 13.30 -16.31
C HIS A 427 1.84 13.26 -17.40
N PRO A 428 0.71 13.94 -17.19
CA PRO A 428 -0.29 14.13 -18.22
C PRO A 428 0.28 14.78 -19.48
N VAL A 429 -0.27 14.39 -20.64
CA VAL A 429 0.03 15.05 -21.92
C VAL A 429 -0.90 16.24 -22.06
N PHE A 430 -0.43 17.41 -21.64
CA PHE A 430 -1.20 18.65 -21.71
C PHE A 430 -1.31 19.17 -23.15
N PRO A 431 -2.38 19.93 -23.49
CA PRO A 431 -2.50 20.57 -24.79
C PRO A 431 -1.34 21.53 -25.09
N ALA A 432 -0.93 21.59 -26.35
CA ALA A 432 0.12 22.49 -26.82
C ALA A 432 -0.22 23.96 -26.50
N GLY A 433 0.74 24.70 -25.95
CA GLY A 433 0.63 26.08 -25.48
C GLY A 433 -0.02 26.24 -24.10
N SER A 434 -0.37 25.14 -23.41
CA SER A 434 -0.94 25.22 -22.07
C SER A 434 0.06 25.75 -21.06
N ALA A 435 -0.41 26.53 -20.08
CA ALA A 435 0.40 26.92 -18.92
C ALA A 435 0.81 25.69 -18.08
N ALA A 436 0.07 24.58 -18.20
CA ALA A 436 0.31 23.34 -17.49
C ALA A 436 1.29 22.38 -18.20
N GLU A 437 1.84 22.72 -19.36
CA GLU A 437 2.84 21.88 -20.04
C GLU A 437 4.02 21.53 -19.14
N CYS A 438 4.54 20.30 -19.32
CA CYS A 438 5.74 19.88 -18.61
C CYS A 438 6.99 20.56 -19.14
N LYS A 439 7.86 20.95 -18.21
CA LYS A 439 9.07 21.74 -18.52
C LYS A 439 10.26 21.24 -17.70
N GLU A 440 11.42 21.21 -18.36
CA GLU A 440 12.70 21.16 -17.66
C GLU A 440 13.12 22.56 -17.23
N THR A 441 13.79 22.65 -16.07
CA THR A 441 14.18 23.92 -15.47
C THR A 441 15.50 23.78 -14.71
N ASP A 442 16.36 24.79 -14.76
CA ASP A 442 17.62 24.75 -13.99
C ASP A 442 17.45 25.09 -12.50
N ARG A 443 16.28 25.60 -12.10
CA ARG A 443 16.02 26.09 -10.74
C ARG A 443 14.58 25.77 -10.30
N PRO A 444 14.33 25.65 -8.98
CA PRO A 444 12.97 25.54 -8.45
C PRO A 444 12.14 26.79 -8.71
N ILE A 445 10.83 26.65 -8.66
CA ILE A 445 9.93 27.79 -8.71
C ILE A 445 9.88 28.47 -7.32
N PRO A 446 9.92 29.81 -7.23
CA PRO A 446 9.80 30.52 -5.95
C PRO A 446 8.53 30.16 -5.17
N ILE A 447 8.61 30.23 -3.84
CA ILE A 447 7.51 29.86 -2.93
C ILE A 447 6.26 30.71 -3.18
N ASP A 448 6.45 31.99 -3.50
CA ASP A 448 5.45 33.04 -3.70
C ASP A 448 4.98 33.17 -5.16
N ALA A 449 5.55 32.39 -6.07
CA ALA A 449 5.12 32.36 -7.45
C ALA A 449 3.67 31.83 -7.55
N PRO A 450 2.86 32.35 -8.49
CA PRO A 450 1.50 31.89 -8.68
C PRO A 450 1.44 30.40 -9.05
N ASP A 451 0.34 29.77 -8.69
CA ASP A 451 0.05 28.37 -9.05
C ASP A 451 -0.17 28.22 -10.56
N ILE A 452 0.09 27.01 -11.06
CA ILE A 452 -0.21 26.66 -12.45
C ILE A 452 -1.72 26.80 -12.68
N ARG A 453 -2.09 27.53 -13.73
CA ARG A 453 -3.50 27.65 -14.14
C ARG A 453 -3.87 26.49 -15.05
N TYR A 454 -4.85 25.71 -14.60
CA TYR A 454 -5.40 24.58 -15.35
C TYR A 454 -6.70 24.99 -16.04
N THR A 455 -6.84 24.67 -17.31
CA THR A 455 -8.09 24.75 -18.06
C THR A 455 -8.86 23.44 -17.97
N THR A 456 -10.13 23.42 -18.39
CA THR A 456 -10.91 22.18 -18.48
C THR A 456 -10.27 21.12 -19.38
N LYS A 457 -9.49 21.54 -20.39
CA LYS A 457 -8.73 20.59 -21.24
C LYS A 457 -7.55 19.98 -20.50
N ASP A 458 -6.90 20.74 -19.62
CA ASP A 458 -5.82 20.24 -18.77
C ASP A 458 -6.37 19.28 -17.70
N ASP A 459 -7.52 19.61 -17.10
CA ASP A 459 -8.22 18.73 -16.17
C ASP A 459 -8.57 17.39 -16.83
N LYS A 460 -9.07 17.41 -18.07
CA LYS A 460 -9.31 16.19 -18.83
C LYS A 460 -8.02 15.40 -19.07
N ALA A 461 -6.91 16.07 -19.41
CA ALA A 461 -5.63 15.40 -19.61
C ALA A 461 -5.15 14.71 -18.32
N ILE A 462 -5.37 15.34 -17.15
CA ILE A 462 -5.07 14.76 -15.84
C ILE A 462 -5.94 13.51 -15.60
N ASP A 463 -7.25 13.58 -15.87
CA ASP A 463 -8.14 12.42 -15.71
C ASP A 463 -7.76 11.27 -16.66
N ASP A 464 -7.45 11.58 -17.91
CA ASP A 464 -7.00 10.59 -18.90
C ASP A 464 -5.68 9.94 -18.44
N PHE A 465 -4.77 10.73 -17.87
CA PHE A 465 -3.55 10.23 -17.24
C PHE A 465 -3.87 9.30 -16.07
N HIS A 466 -4.76 9.64 -15.16
CA HIS A 466 -5.14 8.76 -14.05
C HIS A 466 -5.73 7.43 -14.53
N ARG A 467 -6.57 7.43 -15.57
CA ARG A 467 -7.11 6.20 -16.16
C ARG A 467 -6.02 5.34 -16.84
N ALA A 468 -4.99 5.98 -17.39
CA ALA A 468 -3.87 5.31 -18.09
C ALA A 468 -2.69 4.91 -17.18
N ALA A 469 -2.44 5.65 -16.10
CA ALA A 469 -1.28 5.52 -15.22
C ALA A 469 -1.61 4.95 -13.84
N GLY A 470 -2.89 4.99 -13.43
CA GLY A 470 -3.33 4.41 -12.17
C GLY A 470 -2.89 2.96 -12.04
N LYS A 471 -2.21 2.67 -10.92
CA LYS A 471 -1.84 1.34 -10.46
C LYS A 471 -2.38 1.18 -9.04
N ALA A 472 -2.53 -0.05 -8.57
CA ALA A 472 -2.70 -0.30 -7.14
C ALA A 472 -1.45 -1.04 -6.67
N PHE A 473 -0.69 -0.40 -5.77
CA PHE A 473 0.26 -1.10 -4.92
C PHE A 473 -0.45 -1.36 -3.61
N ILE A 474 -0.36 -2.60 -3.12
CA ILE A 474 -1.10 -3.12 -1.95
C ILE A 474 -1.28 -2.04 -0.89
N SER A 475 -2.50 -1.56 -0.75
CA SER A 475 -2.93 -0.77 0.38
C SER A 475 -4.04 -1.51 1.11
N THR A 476 -3.65 -2.25 2.15
CA THR A 476 -4.46 -2.60 3.33
C THR A 476 -5.93 -2.96 3.04
N HIS A 477 -6.18 -4.08 2.37
CA HIS A 477 -7.56 -4.53 2.10
C HIS A 477 -8.30 -4.90 3.38
N VAL A 478 -9.32 -4.10 3.70
CA VAL A 478 -10.39 -4.44 4.65
C VAL A 478 -11.49 -5.11 3.85
N MET A 479 -11.68 -6.42 4.04
CA MET A 479 -13.01 -7.02 3.81
C MET A 479 -13.90 -6.53 4.97
N LEU A 480 -14.81 -5.60 4.70
CA LEU A 480 -15.92 -5.28 5.60
C LEU A 480 -16.98 -6.38 5.51
N PRO A 481 -17.80 -6.56 6.57
CA PRO A 481 -18.12 -7.88 7.14
C PRO A 481 -18.86 -8.81 6.18
N LEU A 482 -18.65 -10.09 6.45
CA LEU A 482 -19.41 -11.25 5.96
C LEU A 482 -20.87 -11.25 6.48
N SER A 483 -21.57 -10.11 6.42
CA SER A 483 -22.99 -10.00 6.82
C SER A 483 -23.91 -10.34 5.67
#